data_AF-A0A7X6TDD4-F1
#
_entry.id   AF-A0A7X6TDD4-F1
#
_cell.length_a   1.000
_cell.length_b   1.000
_cell.length_c   1.000
_cell.angle_alpha   90.00
_cell.angle_beta   90.00
_cell.angle_gamma   90.00
#
_symmetry.space_group_name_H-M   'P 1'
#
loop_
_entity.id
_entity.type
_entity.pdbx_description
1 polymer ?
#
loop_
_entity_poly.entity_id
_entity_poly.type
_entity_poly.pdbx_seq_one_letter_code
_entity_poly.pdbx_strand_id
1 'polypeptide(L)'
;MNQKNKTLSLWKAVDIQSLFIYLLLITVGWLTIYSASYNFDSVAIFDLSSTSGKQLIWIAVSVLVGISILIIDARFYYYLSYNLYIALLFLLLLTILIAPEIKGSRSWLVFGPLSIQPAEFAKFATALALSRFLADYGYNIKDTKRIVLLFALLLIPVGMIFLQKETGTALVFLAFLLVFYREGMSGLLLFVGACLLSYFVVGLRFGEQTLWEHTSMGNFSVLLLIALVMSGLFFRYRKKDNKTWLILLLANILPVLAALLLNRYTKWGFDIAVLQLVLLSLSVLYALFQSIRINSRIPALIALFTVLSTAFLFGIDYTFDRLLQPHQQTRILVLLGTMDDPSGVGYNVNQAKISIGSGGFWGKGYLNGTQTKLKYVPEQDTDFIFCTIGEEFGFAGSAMLLIIYSYLLIRLIFMANRQRFVFARIYGYCVASLFFVHLLVNVGMVLGLMPVIGIPLPFLSYGGSSLLGFTILLFIFLRLDADNLRRH
;
A
#
# COMPACT_ATOMS: atom_id res chain seq x y z
N MET A 1 50.95 22.94 2.75
CA MET A 1 50.14 21.74 3.01
C MET A 1 49.45 21.86 4.36
N ASN A 2 48.19 22.29 4.43
CA ASN A 2 47.30 22.03 5.57
C ASN A 2 45.85 22.42 5.24
N GLN A 3 45.22 21.69 4.32
CA GLN A 3 43.76 21.72 4.24
C GLN A 3 43.23 20.79 5.34
N LYS A 4 42.97 21.36 6.52
CA LYS A 4 42.06 20.74 7.49
C LYS A 4 40.70 20.62 6.81
N ASN A 5 40.35 19.42 6.35
CA ASN A 5 38.99 19.08 5.93
C ASN A 5 38.06 19.39 7.12
N LYS A 6 37.39 20.54 7.09
CA LYS A 6 36.36 20.89 8.07
C LYS A 6 35.18 19.96 7.79
N THR A 7 35.15 18.81 8.46
CA THR A 7 33.99 17.92 8.44
C THR A 7 32.76 18.74 8.78
N LEU A 8 31.75 18.73 7.91
CA LEU A 8 30.51 19.46 8.13
C LEU A 8 29.91 19.08 9.50
N SER A 9 29.47 20.07 10.28
CA SER A 9 28.77 19.81 11.54
C SER A 9 27.47 19.07 11.24
N LEU A 10 27.10 18.10 12.07
CA LEU A 10 25.90 17.27 11.86
C LEU A 10 24.65 18.10 11.55
N TRP A 11 24.40 19.15 12.33
CA TRP A 11 23.24 20.05 12.16
C TRP A 11 23.21 20.81 10.83
N LYS A 12 24.37 21.02 10.19
CA LYS A 12 24.46 21.63 8.85
C LYS A 12 24.33 20.60 7.73
N ALA A 13 24.56 19.32 8.04
CA ALA A 13 24.47 18.22 7.09
C ALA A 13 23.04 17.67 6.96
N VAL A 14 22.19 17.87 7.96
CA VAL A 14 20.79 17.44 7.92
C VAL A 14 20.01 18.21 6.86
N ASP A 15 19.17 17.49 6.12
CA ASP A 15 18.33 18.06 5.08
C ASP A 15 17.22 18.94 5.67
N ILE A 16 17.47 20.26 5.67
CA ILE A 16 16.54 21.26 6.24
C ILE A 16 15.19 21.25 5.54
N GLN A 17 15.15 20.95 4.23
CA GLN A 17 13.91 20.94 3.45
C GLN A 17 12.97 19.82 3.92
N SER A 18 13.47 18.58 4.04
CA SER A 18 12.67 17.47 4.58
C SER A 18 12.24 17.69 6.03
N LEU A 19 13.10 18.29 6.86
CA LEU A 19 12.76 18.63 8.24
C LEU A 19 11.65 19.70 8.32
N PHE A 20 11.72 20.72 7.46
CA PHE A 20 10.69 21.76 7.38
C PHE A 20 9.35 21.18 6.96
N ILE A 21 9.32 20.30 5.95
CA ILE A 21 8.08 19.64 5.52
C ILE A 21 7.52 18.75 6.64
N TYR A 22 8.38 18.01 7.35
CA TYR A 22 7.96 17.20 8.50
C TYR A 22 7.27 18.05 9.56
N LEU A 23 7.88 19.16 9.97
CA LEU A 23 7.29 20.07 10.95
C LEU A 23 5.99 20.70 10.42
N LEU A 24 5.97 21.11 9.15
CA LEU A 24 4.77 21.64 8.49
C LEU A 24 3.62 20.64 8.52
N LEU A 25 3.85 19.39 8.09
CA LEU A 25 2.83 18.35 8.06
C LEU A 25 2.31 18.01 9.46
N ILE A 26 3.17 17.97 10.47
CA ILE A 26 2.75 17.75 11.87
C ILE A 26 1.90 18.92 12.37
N THR A 27 2.30 20.16 12.09
CA THR A 27 1.52 21.34 12.54
C THR A 27 0.16 21.40 11.86
N VAL A 28 0.10 21.14 10.55
CA VAL A 28 -1.16 21.04 9.80
C VAL A 28 -2.00 19.89 10.35
N GLY A 29 -1.41 18.72 10.58
CA GLY A 29 -2.08 17.57 11.18
C GLY A 29 -2.70 17.89 12.54
N TRP A 30 -1.94 18.51 13.43
CA TRP A 30 -2.42 18.92 14.75
C TRP A 30 -3.59 19.93 14.67
N LEU A 31 -3.50 20.93 13.80
CA LEU A 31 -4.57 21.91 13.59
C LEU A 31 -5.84 21.25 13.03
N THR A 32 -5.70 20.29 12.11
CA THR A 32 -6.83 19.54 11.55
C THR A 32 -7.45 18.61 12.58
N ILE A 33 -6.64 17.92 13.41
CA ILE A 33 -7.14 17.07 14.50
C ILE A 33 -7.92 17.90 15.51
N TYR A 34 -7.42 19.09 15.85
CA TYR A 34 -8.15 20.02 16.73
C TYR A 34 -9.51 20.39 16.15
N SER A 35 -9.57 20.70 14.86
CA SER A 35 -10.84 21.02 14.20
C SER A 35 -11.80 19.82 14.14
N ALA A 36 -11.28 18.64 13.79
CA ALA A 36 -12.04 17.39 13.70
C ALA A 36 -12.57 16.90 15.06
N SER A 37 -11.87 17.19 16.15
CA SER A 37 -12.25 16.77 17.52
C SER A 37 -12.94 17.87 18.32
N TYR A 38 -13.23 19.02 17.71
CA TYR A 38 -13.78 20.18 18.41
C TYR A 38 -15.14 19.88 19.04
N ASN A 39 -15.24 19.96 20.37
CA ASN A 39 -16.49 19.89 21.11
C ASN A 39 -16.86 21.31 21.58
N PHE A 40 -18.14 21.68 21.46
CA PHE A 40 -18.63 23.01 21.85
C PHE A 40 -18.43 23.33 23.34
N ASP A 41 -18.30 22.31 24.20
CA ASP A 41 -18.22 22.45 25.66
C ASP A 41 -16.79 22.55 26.21
N SER A 42 -15.75 22.23 25.42
CA SER A 42 -14.35 22.25 25.87
C SER A 42 -13.53 23.28 25.07
N VAL A 43 -13.43 24.50 25.62
CA VAL A 43 -12.89 25.70 24.93
C VAL A 43 -11.35 25.77 24.93
N ALA A 44 -10.66 24.91 25.69
CA ALA A 44 -9.21 25.00 25.83
C ALA A 44 -8.45 24.19 24.75
N ILE A 45 -7.79 24.91 23.83
CA ILE A 45 -6.88 24.35 22.79
C ILE A 45 -5.78 23.45 23.41
N PHE A 46 -5.37 23.73 24.65
CA PHE A 46 -4.27 23.06 25.36
C PHE A 46 -4.73 22.07 26.43
N ASP A 47 -5.98 21.61 26.40
CA ASP A 47 -6.42 20.58 27.34
C ASP A 47 -5.75 19.24 27.02
N LEU A 48 -4.86 18.79 27.91
CA LEU A 48 -4.10 17.54 27.77
C LEU A 48 -4.96 16.27 27.85
N SER A 49 -6.21 16.39 28.32
CA SER A 49 -7.15 15.27 28.35
C SER A 49 -7.80 15.01 26.97
N SER A 50 -7.89 16.05 26.14
CA SER A 50 -8.47 15.99 24.80
C SER A 50 -7.59 15.22 23.80
N THR A 51 -8.16 14.77 22.68
CA THR A 51 -7.44 14.07 21.60
C THR A 51 -6.32 14.94 21.00
N SER A 52 -6.58 16.23 20.77
CA SER A 52 -5.58 17.19 20.29
C SER A 52 -4.45 17.41 21.31
N GLY A 53 -4.77 17.45 22.60
CA GLY A 53 -3.78 17.54 23.68
C GLY A 53 -2.89 16.30 23.76
N LYS A 54 -3.48 15.10 23.69
CA LYS A 54 -2.71 13.84 23.63
C LYS A 54 -1.80 13.78 22.40
N GLN A 55 -2.28 14.24 21.24
CA GLN A 55 -1.46 14.31 20.04
C GLN A 55 -0.26 15.25 20.23
N LEU A 56 -0.44 16.40 20.91
CA LEU A 56 0.66 17.33 21.19
C LEU A 56 1.76 16.68 22.05
N ILE A 57 1.39 15.86 23.03
CA ILE A 57 2.36 15.05 23.80
C ILE A 57 3.13 14.11 22.87
N TRP A 58 2.44 13.39 21.98
CA TRP A 58 3.09 12.49 21.03
C TRP A 58 3.97 13.20 20.02
N ILE A 59 3.61 14.41 19.61
CA ILE A 59 4.46 15.28 18.78
C ILE A 59 5.75 15.62 19.52
N ALA A 60 5.65 16.04 20.79
CA ALA A 60 6.83 16.35 21.61
C ALA A 60 7.73 15.12 21.77
N VAL A 61 7.16 13.94 22.09
CA VAL A 61 7.91 12.68 22.19
C VAL A 61 8.54 12.33 20.84
N SER A 62 7.83 12.48 19.73
CA SER A 62 8.34 12.18 18.39
C SER A 62 9.52 13.07 18.01
N VAL A 63 9.44 14.37 18.27
CA VAL A 63 10.55 15.31 18.02
C VAL A 63 11.76 14.96 18.87
N LEU A 64 11.57 14.63 20.15
CA LEU A 64 12.67 14.18 21.04
C LEU A 64 13.33 12.89 20.55
N VAL A 65 12.53 11.91 20.13
CA VAL A 65 13.02 10.65 19.54
C VAL A 65 13.76 10.92 18.23
N GLY A 66 13.23 11.79 17.37
CA GLY A 66 13.88 12.21 16.12
C GLY A 66 15.24 12.86 16.37
N ILE A 67 15.33 13.80 17.31
CA ILE A 67 16.61 14.41 17.73
C ILE A 67 17.59 13.35 18.25
N SER A 68 17.10 12.42 19.08
CA SER A 68 17.92 11.33 19.62
C SER A 68 18.51 10.45 18.50
N ILE A 69 17.70 10.14 17.47
CA ILE A 69 18.12 9.38 16.29
C ILE A 69 19.20 10.12 15.50
N LEU A 70 19.08 11.44 15.34
CA LEU A 70 20.10 12.23 14.64
C LEU A 70 21.46 12.24 15.35
N ILE A 71 21.50 12.06 16.66
CA ILE A 71 22.76 12.06 17.44
C ILE A 71 23.50 10.72 17.29
N ILE A 72 22.78 9.61 17.15
CA ILE A 72 23.35 8.25 17.05
C ILE A 72 24.19 8.08 15.77
N ASP A 73 25.28 7.30 15.80
CA ASP A 73 26.11 7.01 14.60
C ASP A 73 25.30 6.26 13.53
N ALA A 74 25.39 6.69 12.26
CA ALA A 74 24.78 6.01 11.11
C ALA A 74 25.14 4.52 11.03
N ARG A 75 26.37 4.13 11.42
CA ARG A 75 26.82 2.73 11.43
C ARG A 75 26.06 1.87 12.44
N PHE A 76 25.55 2.46 13.51
CA PHE A 76 24.76 1.75 14.51
C PHE A 76 23.53 1.09 13.89
N TYR A 77 22.83 1.80 13.01
CA TYR A 77 21.64 1.27 12.33
C TYR A 77 21.96 0.10 11.42
N TYR A 78 23.13 0.11 10.75
CA TYR A 78 23.57 -1.01 9.93
C TYR A 78 23.77 -2.27 10.78
N TYR A 79 24.51 -2.20 11.89
CA TYR A 79 24.76 -3.37 12.74
C TYR A 79 23.52 -3.83 13.53
N LEU A 80 22.66 -2.90 13.93
CA LEU A 80 21.48 -3.21 14.72
C LEU A 80 20.30 -3.75 13.88
N SER A 81 20.34 -3.62 12.55
CA SER A 81 19.21 -3.96 11.64
C SER A 81 18.58 -5.33 11.90
N TYR A 82 19.38 -6.41 11.95
CA TYR A 82 18.83 -7.76 12.16
C TYR A 82 18.36 -7.99 13.61
N ASN A 83 19.04 -7.40 14.60
CA ASN A 83 18.63 -7.49 16.00
C ASN A 83 17.28 -6.80 16.25
N LEU A 84 17.09 -5.60 15.67
CA LEU A 84 15.81 -4.88 15.72
C LEU A 84 14.69 -5.66 15.04
N TYR A 85 14.98 -6.27 13.89
CA TYR A 85 14.02 -7.09 13.18
C TYR A 85 13.56 -8.30 14.00
N ILE A 86 14.49 -9.04 14.60
CA ILE A 86 14.16 -10.18 15.47
C ILE A 86 13.39 -9.71 16.71
N ALA A 87 13.81 -8.61 17.35
CA ALA A 87 13.14 -8.06 18.51
C ALA A 87 11.68 -7.64 18.19
N LEU A 88 11.44 -7.04 17.03
CA LEU A 88 10.09 -6.63 16.62
C LEU A 88 9.25 -7.79 16.11
N LEU A 89 9.83 -8.83 15.51
CA LEU A 89 9.13 -10.09 15.26
C LEU A 89 8.69 -10.75 16.57
N PHE A 90 9.55 -10.76 17.57
CA PHE A 90 9.20 -11.27 18.90
C PHE A 90 8.06 -10.45 19.52
N LEU A 91 8.09 -9.12 19.39
CA LEU A 91 7.02 -8.26 19.86
C LEU A 91 5.69 -8.51 19.12
N LEU A 92 5.72 -8.71 17.80
CA LEU A 92 4.54 -9.10 17.01
C LEU A 92 4.01 -10.48 17.41
N LEU A 93 4.88 -11.42 17.77
CA LEU A 93 4.46 -12.71 18.29
C LEU A 93 3.81 -12.56 19.68
N LEU A 94 4.39 -11.71 20.54
CA LEU A 94 3.88 -11.45 21.88
C LEU A 94 2.48 -10.83 21.86
N THR A 95 2.20 -9.92 20.94
CA THR A 95 0.87 -9.29 20.84
C THR A 95 -0.22 -10.29 20.48
N ILE A 96 0.06 -11.29 19.64
CA ILE A 96 -0.92 -12.34 19.29
C ILE A 96 -1.40 -13.09 20.55
N LEU A 97 -0.51 -13.25 21.53
CA LEU A 97 -0.76 -14.00 22.76
C LEU A 97 -1.36 -13.15 23.89
N ILE A 98 -0.89 -11.90 24.06
CA ILE A 98 -1.17 -11.08 25.25
C ILE A 98 -2.16 -9.93 24.96
N ALA A 99 -2.20 -9.40 23.73
CA ALA A 99 -2.93 -8.17 23.47
C ALA A 99 -4.46 -8.36 23.61
N PRO A 100 -5.18 -7.41 24.24
CA PRO A 100 -6.63 -7.43 24.29
C PRO A 100 -7.23 -7.28 22.89
N GLU A 101 -8.43 -7.83 22.69
CA GLU A 101 -9.16 -7.69 21.44
C GLU A 101 -9.84 -6.32 21.38
N ILE A 102 -9.34 -5.43 20.53
CA ILE A 102 -9.87 -4.08 20.30
C ILE A 102 -10.37 -4.02 18.86
N LYS A 103 -11.65 -3.69 18.65
CA LYS A 103 -12.31 -3.65 17.33
C LYS A 103 -12.11 -4.94 16.49
N GLY A 104 -12.02 -6.10 17.15
CA GLY A 104 -11.83 -7.41 16.51
C GLY A 104 -10.39 -7.74 16.11
N SER A 105 -9.40 -6.97 16.58
CA SER A 105 -7.97 -7.20 16.36
C SER A 105 -7.17 -7.27 17.66
N ARG A 106 -6.10 -8.08 17.67
CA ARG A 106 -5.14 -8.23 18.78
C ARG A 106 -3.79 -7.59 18.45
N SER A 107 -3.80 -6.29 18.22
CA SER A 107 -2.65 -5.55 17.70
C SER A 107 -2.08 -4.49 18.64
N TRP A 108 -2.83 -4.13 19.69
CA TRP A 108 -2.48 -3.03 20.60
C TRP A 108 -2.01 -3.54 21.96
N LEU A 109 -0.79 -3.15 22.34
CA LEU A 109 -0.29 -3.32 23.71
C LEU A 109 -0.68 -2.09 24.53
N VAL A 110 -1.57 -2.29 25.49
CA VAL A 110 -2.10 -1.22 26.35
C VAL A 110 -1.38 -1.22 27.69
N PHE A 111 -0.58 -0.19 27.94
CA PHE A 111 0.11 0.07 29.20
C PHE A 111 -0.49 1.30 29.87
N GLY A 112 -1.69 1.13 30.46
CA GLY A 112 -2.43 2.24 31.10
C GLY A 112 -2.76 3.35 30.09
N PRO A 113 -2.21 4.58 30.23
CA PRO A 113 -2.47 5.68 29.31
C PRO A 113 -1.76 5.55 27.96
N LEU A 114 -0.79 4.63 27.84
CA LEU A 114 0.03 4.45 26.65
C LEU A 114 -0.45 3.24 25.85
N SER A 115 -0.82 3.45 24.59
CA SER A 115 -1.12 2.36 23.66
C SER A 115 -0.06 2.30 22.55
N ILE A 116 0.62 1.16 22.47
CA ILE A 116 1.67 0.91 21.49
C ILE A 116 1.18 -0.13 20.49
N GLN A 117 1.29 0.15 19.20
CA GLN A 117 1.02 -0.81 18.13
C GLN A 117 2.33 -1.31 17.51
N PRO A 118 2.79 -2.54 17.81
CA PRO A 118 4.07 -3.05 17.31
C PRO A 118 4.20 -3.13 15.79
N ALA A 119 3.10 -3.30 15.07
CA ALA A 119 3.09 -3.28 13.60
C ALA A 119 3.62 -1.96 13.00
N GLU A 120 3.41 -0.83 13.68
CA GLU A 120 3.93 0.47 13.26
C GLU A 120 5.47 0.50 13.29
N PHE A 121 6.05 -0.11 14.33
CA PHE A 121 7.50 -0.21 14.52
C PHE A 121 8.11 -1.30 13.63
N ALA A 122 7.39 -2.39 13.37
CA ALA A 122 7.84 -3.45 12.47
C ALA A 122 8.18 -2.94 11.06
N LYS A 123 7.48 -1.91 10.56
CA LYS A 123 7.77 -1.31 9.24
C LYS A 123 9.21 -0.81 9.12
N PHE A 124 9.74 -0.08 10.10
CA PHE A 124 11.12 0.44 10.01
C PHE A 124 12.16 -0.64 10.27
N ALA A 125 11.88 -1.62 11.13
CA ALA A 125 12.77 -2.77 11.32
C ALA A 125 12.88 -3.62 10.06
N THR A 126 11.75 -3.92 9.41
CA THR A 126 11.75 -4.64 8.14
C THR A 126 12.45 -3.82 7.05
N ALA A 127 12.25 -2.51 6.99
CA ALA A 127 13.00 -1.64 6.08
C ALA A 127 14.52 -1.73 6.32
N LEU A 128 14.98 -1.70 7.57
CA LEU A 128 16.39 -1.85 7.94
C LEU A 128 16.94 -3.23 7.57
N ALA A 129 16.22 -4.30 7.91
CA ALA A 129 16.65 -5.67 7.63
C ALA A 129 16.71 -5.97 6.13
N LEU A 130 15.71 -5.55 5.34
CA LEU A 130 15.72 -5.66 3.89
C LEU A 130 16.87 -4.85 3.28
N SER A 131 17.09 -3.63 3.76
CA SER A 131 18.20 -2.78 3.31
C SER A 131 19.55 -3.42 3.58
N ARG A 132 19.72 -4.05 4.75
CA ARG A 132 20.95 -4.77 5.10
C ARG A 132 21.16 -5.99 4.21
N PHE A 133 20.12 -6.82 4.07
CA PHE A 133 20.19 -8.05 3.28
C PHE A 133 20.52 -7.79 1.80
N LEU A 134 19.94 -6.74 1.21
CA LEU A 134 20.20 -6.36 -0.17
C LEU A 134 21.55 -5.63 -0.35
N ALA A 135 22.11 -5.05 0.71
CA ALA A 135 23.40 -4.38 0.67
C ALA A 135 24.61 -5.31 0.85
N ASP A 136 24.39 -6.57 1.27
CA ASP A 136 25.47 -7.52 1.52
C ASP A 136 26.25 -7.85 0.22
N TYR A 137 27.58 -7.91 0.35
CA TYR A 137 28.48 -8.12 -0.78
C TYR A 137 28.18 -9.43 -1.52
N GLY A 138 28.03 -9.32 -2.84
CA GLY A 138 27.76 -10.46 -3.72
C GLY A 138 26.28 -10.83 -3.83
N TYR A 139 25.35 -9.98 -3.38
CA TYR A 139 23.92 -10.15 -3.72
C TYR A 139 23.73 -10.20 -5.24
N ASN A 140 23.17 -11.32 -5.71
CA ASN A 140 22.82 -11.51 -7.11
C ASN A 140 21.35 -11.90 -7.18
N ILE A 141 20.57 -11.07 -7.88
CA ILE A 141 19.12 -11.25 -8.09
C ILE A 141 18.82 -12.55 -8.83
N LYS A 142 19.80 -13.18 -9.47
CA LYS A 142 19.64 -14.48 -10.14
C LYS A 142 19.68 -15.68 -9.20
N ASP A 143 20.11 -15.51 -7.94
CA ASP A 143 20.16 -16.60 -6.97
C ASP A 143 18.78 -16.83 -6.33
N THR A 144 18.13 -17.93 -6.73
CA THR A 144 16.80 -18.31 -6.24
C THR A 144 16.75 -18.41 -4.72
N LYS A 145 17.80 -18.89 -4.04
CA LYS A 145 17.81 -19.02 -2.58
C LYS A 145 17.73 -17.65 -1.90
N ARG A 146 18.43 -16.66 -2.44
CA ARG A 146 18.43 -15.29 -1.92
C ARG A 146 17.12 -14.58 -2.20
N ILE A 147 16.49 -14.84 -3.34
CA ILE A 147 15.13 -14.35 -3.60
C ILE A 147 14.15 -14.93 -2.58
N VAL A 148 14.18 -16.25 -2.34
CA VAL A 148 13.31 -16.89 -1.35
C VAL A 148 13.53 -16.29 0.05
N LEU A 149 14.78 -16.09 0.45
CA LEU A 149 15.10 -15.47 1.74
C LEU A 149 14.62 -14.01 1.81
N LEU A 150 14.78 -13.23 0.74
CA LEU A 150 14.27 -11.84 0.66
C LEU A 150 12.75 -11.80 0.87
N PHE A 151 12.00 -12.66 0.17
CA PHE A 151 10.56 -12.76 0.37
C PHE A 151 10.21 -13.30 1.75
N ALA A 152 10.99 -14.20 2.34
CA ALA A 152 10.76 -14.65 3.70
C ALA A 152 10.91 -13.49 4.71
N LEU A 153 11.96 -12.64 4.57
CA LEU A 153 12.10 -11.43 5.40
C LEU A 153 10.91 -10.47 5.28
N LEU A 154 10.27 -10.41 4.12
CA LEU A 154 9.07 -9.61 3.92
C LEU A 154 7.79 -10.30 4.46
N LEU A 155 7.61 -11.58 4.17
CA LEU A 155 6.37 -12.32 4.39
C LEU A 155 6.21 -12.78 5.85
N ILE A 156 7.29 -12.99 6.61
CA ILE A 156 7.21 -13.37 8.02
C ILE A 156 6.45 -12.31 8.86
N PRO A 157 6.83 -11.01 8.87
CA PRO A 157 6.08 -10.01 9.63
C PRO A 157 4.66 -9.84 9.09
N VAL A 158 4.48 -9.91 7.77
CA VAL A 158 3.14 -9.88 7.14
C VAL A 158 2.26 -11.01 7.67
N GLY A 159 2.75 -12.24 7.71
CA GLY A 159 2.02 -13.40 8.23
C GLY A 159 1.64 -13.24 9.71
N MET A 160 2.55 -12.73 10.54
CA MET A 160 2.24 -12.43 11.94
C MET A 160 1.16 -11.36 12.09
N ILE A 161 1.20 -10.30 11.28
CA ILE A 161 0.19 -9.23 11.29
C ILE A 161 -1.16 -9.75 10.79
N PHE A 162 -1.18 -10.63 9.78
CA PHE A 162 -2.40 -11.33 9.36
C PHE A 162 -3.02 -12.13 10.49
N LEU A 163 -2.21 -12.83 11.30
CA LEU A 163 -2.68 -13.55 12.50
C LEU A 163 -3.23 -12.62 13.58
N GLN A 164 -2.75 -11.38 13.68
CA GLN A 164 -3.31 -10.33 14.54
C GLN A 164 -4.64 -9.77 14.02
N LYS A 165 -5.07 -10.18 12.81
CA LYS A 165 -6.24 -9.67 12.10
C LYS A 165 -6.12 -8.20 11.66
N GLU A 166 -4.90 -7.68 11.52
CA GLU A 166 -4.60 -6.32 11.05
C GLU A 166 -4.24 -6.29 9.56
N THR A 167 -5.16 -6.74 8.70
CA THR A 167 -4.89 -6.89 7.26
C THR A 167 -4.49 -5.59 6.58
N GLY A 168 -4.87 -4.44 7.14
CA GLY A 168 -4.49 -3.16 6.61
C GLY A 168 -3.03 -2.80 6.77
N THR A 169 -2.50 -2.93 7.98
CA THR A 169 -1.07 -2.73 8.20
C THR A 169 -0.25 -3.77 7.45
N ALA A 170 -0.75 -5.00 7.25
CA ALA A 170 -0.11 -6.01 6.41
C ALA A 170 -0.01 -5.59 4.94
N LEU A 171 -1.06 -4.97 4.38
CA LEU A 171 -1.07 -4.49 3.00
C LEU A 171 0.01 -3.43 2.73
N VAL A 172 0.31 -2.59 3.73
CA VAL A 172 1.35 -1.55 3.63
C VAL A 172 2.73 -2.16 3.33
N PHE A 173 3.02 -3.38 3.79
CA PHE A 173 4.30 -4.05 3.49
C PHE A 173 4.47 -4.36 2.00
N LEU A 174 3.39 -4.34 1.19
CA LEU A 174 3.52 -4.41 -0.28
C LEU A 174 4.31 -3.23 -0.85
N ALA A 175 4.46 -2.12 -0.12
CA ALA A 175 5.35 -1.02 -0.47
C ALA A 175 6.79 -1.50 -0.75
N PHE A 176 7.27 -2.52 -0.04
CA PHE A 176 8.62 -3.05 -0.24
C PHE A 176 8.82 -3.72 -1.60
N LEU A 177 7.75 -4.15 -2.28
CA LEU A 177 7.84 -4.69 -3.64
C LEU A 177 8.30 -3.64 -4.66
N LEU A 178 8.00 -2.35 -4.42
CA LEU A 178 8.50 -1.24 -5.24
C LEU A 178 10.03 -1.10 -5.11
N VAL A 179 10.56 -1.32 -3.91
CA VAL A 179 12.01 -1.28 -3.64
C VAL A 179 12.71 -2.44 -4.34
N PHE A 180 12.12 -3.63 -4.29
CA PHE A 180 12.63 -4.82 -4.98
C PHE A 180 12.72 -4.60 -6.49
N TYR A 181 11.69 -4.00 -7.09
CA TYR A 181 11.73 -3.61 -8.50
C TYR A 181 12.86 -2.60 -8.77
N ARG A 182 13.01 -1.59 -7.92
CA ARG A 182 14.04 -0.55 -8.05
C ARG A 182 15.48 -1.09 -7.96
N GLU A 183 15.71 -2.10 -7.13
CA GLU A 183 17.03 -2.75 -6.98
C GLU A 183 17.30 -3.80 -8.07
N GLY A 184 16.36 -4.04 -8.99
CA GLY A 184 16.59 -4.80 -10.23
C GLY A 184 15.81 -6.10 -10.36
N MET A 185 14.85 -6.38 -9.46
CA MET A 185 13.92 -7.50 -9.68
C MET A 185 13.04 -7.20 -10.90
N SER A 186 12.63 -8.26 -11.61
CA SER A 186 11.80 -8.09 -12.80
C SER A 186 10.46 -7.45 -12.41
N GLY A 187 10.01 -6.48 -13.21
CA GLY A 187 8.68 -5.86 -13.05
C GLY A 187 7.51 -6.83 -13.24
N LEU A 188 7.81 -8.10 -13.56
CA LEU A 188 6.84 -9.18 -13.65
C LEU A 188 6.11 -9.40 -12.33
N LEU A 189 6.78 -9.23 -11.18
CA LEU A 189 6.12 -9.38 -9.88
C LEU A 189 5.00 -8.35 -9.67
N LEU A 190 5.29 -7.07 -9.95
CA LEU A 190 4.30 -5.99 -9.87
C LEU A 190 3.17 -6.20 -10.88
N PHE A 191 3.52 -6.67 -12.09
CA PHE A 191 2.55 -7.01 -13.12
C PHE A 191 1.59 -8.13 -12.70
N VAL A 192 2.13 -9.23 -12.14
CA VAL A 192 1.33 -10.35 -11.61
C VAL A 192 0.40 -9.86 -10.51
N GLY A 193 0.90 -9.05 -9.57
CA GLY A 193 0.08 -8.48 -8.50
C GLY A 193 -1.06 -7.60 -9.03
N ALA A 194 -0.79 -6.76 -10.03
CA ALA A 194 -1.82 -5.94 -10.68
C ALA A 194 -2.88 -6.79 -11.41
N CYS A 195 -2.46 -7.84 -12.12
CA CYS A 195 -3.37 -8.80 -12.74
C CYS A 195 -4.27 -9.48 -11.71
N LEU A 196 -3.70 -10.05 -10.64
CA LEU A 196 -4.48 -10.72 -9.59
C LEU A 196 -5.50 -9.77 -8.94
N LEU A 197 -5.09 -8.54 -8.62
CA LEU A 197 -6.00 -7.53 -8.09
C LEU A 197 -7.13 -7.20 -9.08
N SER A 198 -6.81 -7.03 -10.36
CA SER A 198 -7.82 -6.77 -11.40
C SER A 198 -8.79 -7.94 -11.57
N TYR A 199 -8.29 -9.18 -11.56
CA TYR A 199 -9.12 -10.38 -11.68
C TYR A 199 -10.04 -10.55 -10.49
N PHE A 200 -9.53 -10.29 -9.28
CA PHE A 200 -10.31 -10.33 -8.04
C PHE A 200 -11.44 -9.29 -8.03
N VAL A 201 -11.12 -8.03 -8.35
CA VAL A 201 -12.10 -6.93 -8.36
C VAL A 201 -13.18 -7.15 -9.41
N VAL A 202 -12.79 -7.50 -10.65
CA VAL A 202 -13.72 -7.71 -11.76
C VAL A 202 -14.56 -8.97 -11.53
N GLY A 203 -13.93 -10.06 -11.09
CA GLY A 203 -14.59 -11.33 -10.80
C GLY A 203 -15.69 -11.17 -9.74
N LEU A 204 -15.39 -10.49 -8.63
CA LEU A 204 -16.39 -10.25 -7.57
C LEU A 204 -17.46 -9.22 -7.98
N ARG A 205 -17.09 -8.11 -8.62
CA ARG A 205 -18.05 -7.03 -8.96
C ARG A 205 -19.15 -7.51 -9.88
N PHE A 206 -18.80 -8.34 -10.85
CA PHE A 206 -19.70 -8.79 -11.91
C PHE A 206 -20.07 -10.27 -11.78
N GLY A 207 -19.68 -10.94 -10.69
CA GLY A 207 -19.90 -12.37 -10.47
C GLY A 207 -21.39 -12.75 -10.45
N GLU A 208 -22.20 -11.93 -9.77
CA GLU A 208 -23.65 -12.13 -9.63
C GLU A 208 -24.46 -11.74 -10.88
N GLN A 209 -23.88 -10.93 -11.77
CA GLN A 209 -24.56 -10.48 -12.98
C GLN A 209 -24.44 -11.54 -14.07
N THR A 210 -25.56 -12.05 -14.56
CA THR A 210 -25.59 -13.03 -15.65
C THR A 210 -25.83 -12.34 -16.99
N LEU A 211 -24.97 -12.64 -17.95
CA LEU A 211 -25.13 -12.29 -19.35
C LEU A 211 -26.03 -13.35 -20.01
N TRP A 212 -27.20 -12.92 -20.48
CA TRP A 212 -28.16 -13.78 -21.20
C TRP A 212 -28.41 -15.13 -20.51
N GLU A 213 -28.70 -15.06 -19.20
CA GLU A 213 -29.13 -16.16 -18.31
C GLU A 213 -28.08 -17.24 -17.98
N HIS A 214 -27.09 -17.50 -18.84
CA HIS A 214 -26.20 -18.66 -18.67
C HIS A 214 -24.75 -18.33 -18.33
N THR A 215 -24.24 -17.14 -18.66
CA THR A 215 -22.83 -16.81 -18.48
C THR A 215 -22.65 -15.78 -17.37
N SER A 216 -21.83 -16.08 -16.35
CA SER A 216 -21.44 -15.05 -15.37
C SER A 216 -20.58 -13.98 -16.04
N MET A 217 -20.97 -12.71 -15.89
CA MET A 217 -20.27 -11.56 -16.48
C MET A 217 -18.85 -11.41 -15.88
N GLY A 218 -18.68 -11.75 -14.61
CA GLY A 218 -17.37 -11.81 -13.94
C GLY A 218 -16.44 -12.82 -14.60
N ASN A 219 -16.87 -14.08 -14.75
CA ASN A 219 -16.07 -15.11 -15.40
C ASN A 219 -15.73 -14.75 -16.85
N PHE A 220 -16.72 -14.26 -17.61
CA PHE A 220 -16.52 -13.83 -18.98
C PHE A 220 -15.43 -12.75 -19.13
N SER A 221 -15.52 -11.71 -18.30
CA SER A 221 -14.61 -10.56 -18.36
C SER A 221 -13.20 -10.90 -17.89
N VAL A 222 -13.05 -11.71 -16.83
CA VAL A 222 -11.73 -12.13 -16.34
C VAL A 222 -11.04 -13.09 -17.32
N LEU A 223 -11.76 -14.07 -17.89
CA LEU A 223 -11.18 -14.98 -18.89
C LEU A 223 -10.74 -14.23 -20.15
N LEU A 224 -11.50 -13.22 -20.58
CA LEU A 224 -11.09 -12.32 -21.67
C LEU A 224 -9.82 -11.54 -21.31
N LEU A 225 -9.74 -11.01 -20.09
CA LEU A 225 -8.56 -10.28 -19.60
C LEU A 225 -7.32 -11.19 -19.58
N ILE A 226 -7.46 -12.43 -19.12
CA ILE A 226 -6.39 -13.44 -19.12
C ILE A 226 -5.90 -13.72 -20.54
N ALA A 227 -6.81 -13.87 -21.52
CA ALA A 227 -6.45 -14.08 -22.92
C ALA A 227 -5.69 -12.88 -23.53
N LEU A 228 -6.11 -11.66 -23.21
CA LEU A 228 -5.43 -10.43 -23.63
C LEU A 228 -4.04 -10.31 -23.00
N VAL A 229 -3.92 -10.59 -21.70
CA VAL A 229 -2.65 -10.59 -20.98
C VAL A 229 -1.69 -11.61 -21.56
N MET A 230 -2.14 -12.84 -21.80
CA MET A 230 -1.31 -13.88 -22.41
C MET A 230 -0.79 -13.45 -23.79
N SER A 231 -1.67 -12.90 -24.64
CA SER A 231 -1.29 -12.38 -25.95
C SER A 231 -0.28 -11.22 -25.85
N GLY A 232 -0.48 -10.30 -24.91
CA GLY A 232 0.44 -9.19 -24.63
C GLY A 232 1.81 -9.65 -24.11
N LEU A 233 1.86 -10.69 -23.27
CA LEU A 233 3.11 -11.29 -22.79
C LEU A 233 3.90 -11.92 -23.94
N PHE A 234 3.24 -12.62 -24.87
CA PHE A 234 3.87 -13.10 -26.09
C PHE A 234 4.42 -11.94 -26.93
N PHE A 235 3.66 -10.88 -27.13
CA PHE A 235 4.15 -9.68 -27.86
C PHE A 235 5.41 -9.07 -27.21
N ARG A 236 5.41 -8.93 -25.87
CA ARG A 236 6.51 -8.27 -25.15
C ARG A 236 7.80 -9.09 -25.13
N TYR A 237 7.70 -10.40 -24.88
CA TYR A 237 8.86 -11.28 -24.67
C TYR A 237 9.29 -12.03 -25.94
N ARG A 238 8.47 -12.07 -26.99
CA ARG A 238 8.77 -12.77 -28.26
C ARG A 238 8.73 -11.86 -29.48
N LYS A 239 9.31 -10.65 -29.39
CA LYS A 239 9.42 -9.69 -30.51
C LYS A 239 9.97 -10.28 -31.83
N LYS A 240 10.81 -11.33 -31.76
CA LYS A 240 11.41 -11.98 -32.93
C LYS A 240 10.42 -12.82 -33.75
N ASP A 241 9.30 -13.24 -33.15
CA ASP A 241 8.24 -14.02 -33.79
C ASP A 241 6.95 -13.21 -33.85
N ASN A 242 6.91 -12.27 -34.81
CA ASN A 242 5.95 -11.17 -34.82
C ASN A 242 4.48 -11.59 -35.07
N LYS A 243 4.20 -12.87 -35.36
CA LYS A 243 2.85 -13.36 -35.69
C LYS A 243 2.18 -14.16 -34.57
N THR A 244 2.93 -14.74 -33.64
CA THR A 244 2.38 -15.65 -32.61
C THR A 244 1.40 -14.97 -31.66
N TRP A 245 1.71 -13.76 -31.20
CA TRP A 245 0.82 -12.98 -30.33
C TRP A 245 -0.50 -12.63 -31.04
N LEU A 246 -0.44 -12.33 -32.34
CA LEU A 246 -1.60 -11.96 -33.15
C LEU A 246 -2.49 -13.17 -33.43
N ILE A 247 -1.89 -14.35 -33.68
CA ILE A 247 -2.62 -15.62 -33.79
C ILE A 247 -3.36 -15.92 -32.48
N LEU A 248 -2.69 -15.84 -31.33
CA LEU A 248 -3.30 -16.08 -30.03
C LEU A 248 -4.43 -15.11 -29.71
N LEU A 249 -4.24 -13.83 -30.04
CA LEU A 249 -5.24 -12.79 -29.84
C LEU A 249 -6.47 -13.04 -30.71
N LEU A 250 -6.30 -13.26 -32.01
CA LEU A 250 -7.41 -13.52 -32.93
C LEU A 250 -8.12 -14.85 -32.62
N ALA A 251 -7.38 -15.88 -32.24
CA ALA A 251 -7.94 -17.19 -31.87
C ALA A 251 -8.83 -17.13 -30.62
N ASN A 252 -8.60 -16.18 -29.70
CA ASN A 252 -9.46 -15.99 -28.54
C ASN A 252 -10.58 -14.97 -28.81
N ILE A 253 -10.31 -13.86 -29.50
CA ILE A 253 -11.29 -12.78 -29.68
C ILE A 253 -12.35 -13.12 -30.74
N LEU A 254 -11.96 -13.62 -31.93
CA LEU A 254 -12.92 -13.86 -33.02
C LEU A 254 -14.01 -14.88 -32.66
N PRO A 255 -13.69 -16.04 -32.07
CA PRO A 255 -14.73 -17.01 -31.69
C PRO A 255 -15.62 -16.49 -30.57
N VAL A 256 -15.08 -15.70 -29.63
CA VAL A 256 -15.87 -15.07 -28.57
C VAL A 256 -16.84 -14.02 -29.14
N LEU A 257 -16.39 -13.18 -30.08
CA LEU A 257 -17.27 -12.23 -30.78
C LEU A 257 -18.36 -12.95 -31.59
N ALA A 258 -18.01 -14.01 -32.31
CA ALA A 258 -18.97 -14.83 -33.02
C ALA A 258 -19.99 -15.47 -32.06
N ALA A 259 -19.54 -15.97 -30.91
CA ALA A 259 -20.40 -16.54 -29.88
C ALA A 259 -21.35 -15.50 -29.26
N LEU A 260 -20.88 -14.29 -28.98
CA LEU A 260 -21.73 -13.18 -28.51
C LEU A 260 -22.82 -12.83 -29.54
N LEU A 261 -22.46 -12.75 -30.83
CA LEU A 261 -23.42 -12.50 -31.91
C LEU A 261 -24.41 -13.65 -32.05
N LEU A 262 -23.95 -14.90 -32.07
CA LEU A 262 -24.82 -16.06 -32.15
C LEU A 262 -25.80 -16.08 -30.98
N ASN A 263 -25.34 -15.91 -29.74
CA ASN A 263 -26.21 -15.93 -28.58
C ASN A 263 -27.27 -14.81 -28.62
N ARG A 264 -26.92 -13.64 -29.20
CA ARG A 264 -27.86 -12.54 -29.44
C ARG A 264 -28.96 -12.91 -30.45
N TYR A 265 -28.65 -13.68 -31.49
CA TYR A 265 -29.59 -13.97 -32.59
C TYR A 265 -30.35 -15.29 -32.43
N THR A 266 -29.72 -16.36 -31.92
CA THR A 266 -30.30 -17.71 -31.92
C THR A 266 -30.98 -18.12 -30.63
N LYS A 267 -30.81 -17.41 -29.49
CA LYS A 267 -31.35 -17.81 -28.16
C LYS A 267 -30.96 -19.24 -27.73
N TRP A 268 -29.88 -19.82 -28.26
CA TRP A 268 -29.47 -21.21 -27.97
C TRP A 268 -28.88 -21.42 -26.57
N GLY A 269 -28.61 -20.36 -25.81
CA GLY A 269 -28.37 -20.46 -24.36
C GLY A 269 -27.14 -21.29 -23.97
N PHE A 270 -26.03 -21.18 -24.69
CA PHE A 270 -24.78 -21.83 -24.30
C PHE A 270 -23.88 -20.90 -23.47
N ASP A 271 -23.16 -21.47 -22.51
CA ASP A 271 -22.24 -20.69 -21.66
C ASP A 271 -20.95 -20.32 -22.42
N ILE A 272 -20.79 -19.02 -22.67
CA ILE A 272 -19.63 -18.45 -23.37
C ILE A 272 -18.35 -18.59 -22.52
N ALA A 273 -18.45 -18.65 -21.19
CA ALA A 273 -17.28 -18.85 -20.34
C ALA A 273 -16.64 -20.22 -20.56
N VAL A 274 -17.45 -21.26 -20.80
CA VAL A 274 -16.95 -22.60 -21.15
C VAL A 274 -16.19 -22.56 -22.48
N LEU A 275 -16.72 -21.87 -23.48
CA LEU A 275 -16.02 -21.66 -24.75
C LEU A 275 -14.67 -20.97 -24.53
N GLN A 276 -14.61 -19.91 -23.72
CA GLN A 276 -13.37 -19.20 -23.40
C GLN A 276 -12.35 -20.09 -22.69
N LEU A 277 -12.78 -20.96 -21.78
CA LEU A 277 -11.90 -21.95 -21.13
C LEU A 277 -11.32 -22.94 -22.15
N VAL A 278 -12.14 -23.42 -23.09
CA VAL A 278 -11.66 -24.30 -24.16
C VAL A 278 -10.63 -23.58 -25.02
N LEU A 279 -10.90 -22.33 -25.43
CA LEU A 279 -9.95 -21.53 -26.22
C LEU A 279 -8.64 -21.23 -25.46
N LEU A 280 -8.73 -20.92 -24.17
CA LEU A 280 -7.57 -20.71 -23.31
C LEU A 280 -6.75 -21.98 -23.14
N SER A 281 -7.39 -23.14 -22.95
CA SER A 281 -6.69 -24.42 -22.83
C SER A 281 -5.97 -24.80 -24.14
N LEU A 282 -6.60 -24.59 -25.30
CA LEU A 282 -5.94 -24.73 -26.61
C LEU A 282 -4.77 -23.77 -26.77
N SER A 283 -4.91 -22.53 -26.29
CA SER A 283 -3.85 -21.52 -26.34
C SER A 283 -2.68 -21.87 -25.41
N VAL A 284 -2.94 -22.47 -24.24
CA VAL A 284 -1.95 -23.01 -23.32
C VAL A 284 -1.18 -24.18 -23.97
N LEU A 285 -1.89 -25.12 -24.61
CA LEU A 285 -1.26 -26.21 -25.35
C LEU A 285 -0.38 -25.70 -26.50
N TYR A 286 -0.85 -24.70 -27.25
CA TYR A 286 -0.06 -24.04 -28.29
C TYR A 286 1.20 -23.36 -27.72
N ALA A 287 1.08 -22.68 -26.59
CA ALA A 287 2.22 -22.06 -25.90
C ALA A 287 3.25 -23.09 -25.43
N LEU A 288 2.80 -24.24 -24.90
CA LEU A 288 3.68 -25.36 -24.54
C LEU A 288 4.36 -25.98 -25.77
N PHE A 289 3.61 -26.19 -26.85
CA PHE A 289 4.16 -26.67 -28.13
C PHE A 289 5.25 -25.73 -28.66
N GLN A 290 5.01 -24.42 -28.61
CA GLN A 290 6.01 -23.41 -28.97
C GLN A 290 7.23 -23.44 -28.03
N SER A 291 7.04 -23.76 -26.74
CA SER A 291 8.14 -23.94 -25.79
C SER A 291 9.09 -25.05 -26.23
N ILE A 292 8.55 -26.19 -26.67
CA ILE A 292 9.31 -27.35 -27.16
C ILE A 292 9.97 -27.02 -28.51
N ARG A 293 9.19 -26.50 -29.47
CA ARG A 293 9.65 -26.19 -30.82
C ARG A 293 10.84 -25.23 -30.83
N ILE A 294 10.84 -24.25 -29.95
CA ILE A 294 11.84 -23.18 -29.91
C ILE A 294 12.89 -23.41 -28.80
N ASN A 295 12.75 -24.48 -28.02
CA ASN A 295 13.61 -24.81 -26.89
C ASN A 295 13.82 -23.62 -25.93
N SER A 296 12.73 -22.92 -25.59
CA SER A 296 12.75 -21.74 -24.72
C SER A 296 11.76 -21.92 -23.57
N ARG A 297 12.18 -21.53 -22.35
CA ARG A 297 11.35 -21.63 -21.14
C ARG A 297 10.27 -20.53 -21.04
N ILE A 298 10.37 -19.45 -21.81
CA ILE A 298 9.46 -18.29 -21.70
C ILE A 298 8.01 -18.65 -22.07
N PRO A 299 7.72 -19.33 -23.20
CA PRO A 299 6.35 -19.75 -23.53
C PRO A 299 5.73 -20.66 -22.47
N ALA A 300 6.51 -21.58 -21.89
CA ALA A 300 6.05 -22.41 -20.78
C ALA A 300 5.72 -21.60 -19.52
N LEU A 301 6.47 -20.54 -19.20
CA LEU A 301 6.15 -19.65 -18.09
C LEU A 301 4.87 -18.83 -18.35
N ILE A 302 4.62 -18.40 -19.59
CA ILE A 302 3.36 -17.72 -19.96
C ILE A 302 2.18 -18.68 -19.87
N ALA A 303 2.35 -19.93 -20.32
CA ALA A 303 1.36 -21.00 -20.19
C ALA A 303 1.05 -21.26 -18.70
N LEU A 304 2.08 -21.40 -17.86
CA LEU A 304 1.93 -21.56 -16.42
C LEU A 304 1.19 -20.38 -15.78
N PHE A 305 1.57 -19.14 -16.12
CA PHE A 305 0.89 -17.94 -15.63
C PHE A 305 -0.60 -17.92 -16.02
N THR A 306 -0.92 -18.33 -17.24
CA THR A 306 -2.30 -18.41 -17.74
C THR A 306 -3.10 -19.44 -16.94
N VAL A 307 -2.55 -20.64 -16.73
CA VAL A 307 -3.17 -21.70 -15.93
C VAL A 307 -3.39 -21.23 -14.48
N LEU A 308 -2.38 -20.62 -13.86
CA LEU A 308 -2.49 -20.11 -12.49
C LEU A 308 -3.52 -18.97 -12.38
N SER A 309 -3.62 -18.10 -13.39
CA SER A 309 -4.63 -17.02 -13.43
C SER A 309 -6.04 -17.59 -13.55
N THR A 310 -6.24 -18.60 -14.39
CA THR A 310 -7.53 -19.29 -14.52
C THR A 310 -7.90 -20.05 -13.25
N ALA A 311 -6.93 -20.73 -12.61
CA ALA A 311 -7.15 -21.38 -11.32
C ALA A 311 -7.49 -20.38 -10.21
N PHE A 312 -6.85 -19.21 -10.22
CA PHE A 312 -7.15 -18.13 -9.27
C PHE A 312 -8.58 -17.62 -9.44
N LEU A 313 -9.06 -17.40 -10.67
CA LEU A 313 -10.45 -17.00 -10.94
C LEU A 313 -11.46 -17.92 -10.26
N PHE A 314 -11.34 -19.24 -10.43
CA PHE A 314 -12.24 -20.21 -9.79
C PHE A 314 -12.02 -20.34 -8.28
N GLY A 315 -10.89 -19.85 -7.76
CA GLY A 315 -10.61 -19.78 -6.33
C GLY A 315 -11.08 -18.49 -5.65
N ILE A 316 -11.60 -17.51 -6.39
CA ILE A 316 -12.01 -16.21 -5.84
C ILE A 316 -13.10 -16.38 -4.79
N ASP A 317 -14.20 -17.06 -5.11
CA ASP A 317 -15.35 -17.21 -4.19
C ASP A 317 -14.94 -17.98 -2.93
N TYR A 318 -14.18 -19.06 -3.09
CA TYR A 318 -13.63 -19.81 -1.96
C TYR A 318 -12.74 -18.93 -1.06
N THR A 319 -11.86 -18.14 -1.67
CA THR A 319 -10.96 -17.23 -0.94
C THR A 319 -11.77 -16.14 -0.24
N PHE A 320 -12.78 -15.60 -0.91
CA PHE A 320 -13.62 -14.55 -0.38
C PHE A 320 -14.43 -15.03 0.83
N ASP A 321 -15.10 -16.18 0.71
CA ASP A 321 -16.03 -16.69 1.72
C ASP A 321 -15.33 -17.37 2.91
N ARG A 322 -14.21 -18.05 2.67
CA ARG A 322 -13.54 -18.88 3.71
C ARG A 322 -12.29 -18.25 4.31
N LEU A 323 -11.55 -17.43 3.56
CA LEU A 323 -10.30 -16.84 4.05
C LEU A 323 -10.46 -15.43 4.62
N LEU A 324 -11.39 -14.63 4.09
CA LEU A 324 -11.62 -13.27 4.58
C LEU A 324 -12.61 -13.26 5.75
N GLN A 325 -12.38 -12.35 6.69
CA GLN A 325 -13.30 -12.14 7.82
C GLN A 325 -14.52 -11.33 7.39
N PRO A 326 -15.67 -11.44 8.10
CA PRO A 326 -16.91 -10.75 7.71
C PRO A 326 -16.74 -9.24 7.51
N HIS A 327 -16.03 -8.56 8.41
CA HIS A 327 -15.79 -7.12 8.28
C HIS A 327 -14.94 -6.75 7.05
N GLN A 328 -14.06 -7.66 6.59
CA GLN A 328 -13.21 -7.47 5.41
C GLN A 328 -14.03 -7.65 4.13
N GLN A 329 -14.92 -8.65 4.12
CA GLN A 329 -15.88 -8.86 3.05
C GLN A 329 -16.79 -7.63 2.89
N THR A 330 -17.38 -7.12 3.98
CA THR A 330 -18.21 -5.91 3.94
C THR A 330 -17.46 -4.71 3.34
N ARG A 331 -16.21 -4.47 3.74
CA ARG A 331 -15.38 -3.37 3.18
C ARG A 331 -15.18 -3.51 1.66
N ILE A 332 -15.02 -4.73 1.16
CA ILE A 332 -14.87 -5.00 -0.27
C ILE A 332 -16.22 -4.84 -0.98
N LEU A 333 -17.32 -5.42 -0.48
CA LEU A 333 -18.64 -5.34 -1.11
C LEU A 333 -19.23 -3.92 -1.14
N VAL A 334 -18.90 -3.11 -0.13
CA VAL A 334 -19.26 -1.68 -0.09
C VAL A 334 -18.48 -0.90 -1.16
N LEU A 335 -17.17 -1.14 -1.32
CA LEU A 335 -16.38 -0.54 -2.40
C LEU A 335 -16.88 -1.00 -3.79
N LEU A 336 -17.12 -2.31 -3.85
CA LEU A 336 -18.07 -3.03 -4.69
C LEU A 336 -19.15 -2.15 -5.32
N GLY A 337 -19.91 -1.51 -4.45
CA GLY A 337 -21.27 -1.07 -4.73
C GLY A 337 -22.21 -2.26 -4.92
N THR A 338 -21.90 -3.43 -4.34
CA THR A 338 -22.76 -4.64 -4.33
C THR A 338 -23.52 -4.77 -3.01
N MET A 339 -23.11 -4.04 -1.98
CA MET A 339 -23.78 -4.00 -0.68
C MET A 339 -23.92 -2.55 -0.22
N ASP A 340 -25.13 -2.18 0.22
CA ASP A 340 -25.38 -0.92 0.91
C ASP A 340 -25.22 -1.10 2.42
N ASP A 341 -24.32 -0.33 3.03
CA ASP A 341 -24.10 -0.31 4.47
C ASP A 341 -24.35 1.11 5.02
N PRO A 342 -25.63 1.44 5.33
CA PRO A 342 -26.02 2.79 5.74
C PRO A 342 -25.58 3.15 7.17
N SER A 343 -25.04 2.20 7.94
CA SER A 343 -24.69 2.39 9.36
C SER A 343 -23.23 2.09 9.70
N GLY A 344 -22.50 1.38 8.84
CA GLY A 344 -21.11 0.99 9.09
C GLY A 344 -20.11 1.67 8.15
N VAL A 345 -19.36 0.87 7.41
CA VAL A 345 -18.24 1.34 6.58
C VAL A 345 -18.74 2.17 5.40
N GLY A 346 -19.87 1.79 4.80
CA GLY A 346 -20.47 2.53 3.68
C GLY A 346 -20.88 3.95 4.07
N TYR A 347 -21.46 4.10 5.26
CA TYR A 347 -21.78 5.40 5.84
C TYR A 347 -20.56 6.31 5.92
N ASN A 348 -19.45 5.82 6.51
CA ASN A 348 -18.22 6.62 6.66
C ASN A 348 -17.67 7.10 5.32
N VAL A 349 -17.62 6.22 4.31
CA VAL A 349 -17.14 6.59 2.97
C VAL A 349 -18.05 7.59 2.29
N ASN A 350 -19.38 7.40 2.38
CA ASN A 350 -20.34 8.30 1.75
C ASN A 350 -20.33 9.69 2.42
N GLN A 351 -20.25 9.74 3.75
CA GLN A 351 -20.12 11.00 4.47
C GLN A 351 -18.80 11.71 4.17
N ALA A 352 -17.69 10.97 4.04
CA ALA A 352 -16.43 11.54 3.62
C ALA A 352 -16.50 12.18 2.21
N LYS A 353 -17.17 11.52 1.26
CA LYS A 353 -17.42 12.06 -0.09
C LYS A 353 -18.28 13.33 -0.06
N ILE A 354 -19.35 13.33 0.74
CA ILE A 354 -20.22 14.50 0.92
C ILE A 354 -19.43 15.65 1.55
N SER A 355 -18.63 15.37 2.56
CA SER A 355 -17.76 16.33 3.25
C SER A 355 -16.82 17.04 2.27
N ILE A 356 -16.06 16.26 1.48
CA ILE A 356 -15.18 16.79 0.44
C ILE A 356 -15.95 17.59 -0.60
N GLY A 357 -17.08 17.06 -1.09
CA GLY A 357 -17.92 17.75 -2.07
C GLY A 357 -18.45 19.09 -1.57
N SER A 358 -18.78 19.18 -0.28
CA SER A 358 -19.31 20.39 0.34
C SER A 358 -18.27 21.51 0.54
N GLY A 359 -16.97 21.18 0.51
CA GLY A 359 -15.90 22.16 0.59
C GLY A 359 -15.74 23.00 -0.69
N GLY A 360 -16.27 22.54 -1.83
CA GLY A 360 -16.11 23.25 -3.10
C GLY A 360 -14.65 23.53 -3.47
N PHE A 361 -14.39 24.65 -4.16
CA PHE A 361 -13.01 24.97 -4.59
C PHE A 361 -12.13 25.52 -3.46
N TRP A 362 -12.68 26.41 -2.62
CA TRP A 362 -11.94 27.18 -1.61
C TRP A 362 -12.10 26.68 -0.17
N GLY A 363 -13.04 25.77 0.09
CA GLY A 363 -13.36 25.29 1.44
C GLY A 363 -14.40 26.15 2.14
N LYS A 364 -14.91 25.64 3.27
CA LYS A 364 -15.83 26.38 4.16
C LYS A 364 -15.11 27.32 5.14
N GLY A 365 -13.79 27.20 5.24
CA GLY A 365 -12.96 27.88 6.23
C GLY A 365 -12.65 27.01 7.44
N TYR A 366 -11.55 27.33 8.12
CA TYR A 366 -11.10 26.63 9.33
C TYR A 366 -12.17 26.68 10.41
N LEU A 367 -12.44 25.53 11.06
CA LEU A 367 -13.53 25.39 12.03
C LEU A 367 -14.90 25.79 11.47
N ASN A 368 -15.17 25.72 10.17
CA ASN A 368 -16.50 25.95 9.61
C ASN A 368 -17.05 24.72 8.86
N GLY A 369 -16.39 23.58 8.98
CA GLY A 369 -16.89 22.30 8.48
C GLY A 369 -18.19 21.92 9.18
N THR A 370 -19.25 21.66 8.41
CA THR A 370 -20.56 21.30 8.95
C THR A 370 -20.65 19.80 9.17
N GLN A 371 -20.04 19.01 8.28
CA GLN A 371 -20.05 17.55 8.36
C GLN A 371 -19.10 17.04 9.45
N THR A 372 -17.93 17.66 9.53
CA THR A 372 -16.90 17.33 10.51
C THR A 372 -17.26 17.75 11.93
N LYS A 373 -17.75 18.97 12.14
CA LYS A 373 -18.14 19.44 13.49
C LYS A 373 -19.25 18.62 14.14
N LEU A 374 -20.22 18.20 13.33
CA LEU A 374 -21.35 17.40 13.81
C LEU A 374 -21.00 15.91 13.93
N LYS A 375 -19.73 15.54 13.71
CA LYS A 375 -19.20 14.17 13.82
C LYS A 375 -20.00 13.16 12.99
N TYR A 376 -20.50 13.57 11.83
CA TYR A 376 -21.14 12.65 10.90
C TYR A 376 -20.14 11.66 10.29
N VAL A 377 -18.83 11.91 10.39
CA VAL A 377 -17.78 10.93 10.08
C VAL A 377 -17.10 10.48 11.39
N PRO A 378 -17.42 9.29 11.92
CA PRO A 378 -16.92 8.81 13.21
C PRO A 378 -15.38 8.72 13.34
N GLU A 379 -14.66 8.39 12.25
CA GLU A 379 -13.20 8.17 12.24
C GLU A 379 -12.46 9.30 11.49
N GLN A 380 -12.96 10.52 11.60
CA GLN A 380 -12.44 11.71 10.89
C GLN A 380 -11.11 12.24 11.44
N ASP A 381 -10.75 11.93 12.67
CA ASP A 381 -9.48 12.31 13.28
C ASP A 381 -8.35 11.31 12.96
N THR A 382 -8.70 10.06 12.65
CA THR A 382 -7.78 8.96 12.35
C THR A 382 -7.69 8.71 10.83
N ASP A 383 -8.50 7.79 10.31
CA ASP A 383 -8.37 7.22 8.97
C ASP A 383 -8.97 8.13 7.89
N PHE A 384 -9.90 9.01 8.26
CA PHE A 384 -10.59 9.91 7.33
C PHE A 384 -10.16 11.38 7.47
N ILE A 385 -9.03 11.69 8.10
CA ILE A 385 -8.53 13.07 8.31
C ILE A 385 -8.45 13.92 7.03
N PHE A 386 -8.25 13.28 5.87
CA PHE A 386 -8.24 13.95 4.58
C PHE A 386 -9.59 14.59 4.22
N CYS A 387 -10.72 14.04 4.70
CA CYS A 387 -12.04 14.62 4.44
C CYS A 387 -12.26 15.96 5.15
N THR A 388 -11.65 16.15 6.33
CA THR A 388 -11.66 17.42 7.06
C THR A 388 -10.93 18.50 6.28
N ILE A 389 -9.77 18.15 5.71
CA ILE A 389 -8.99 19.08 4.89
C ILE A 389 -9.76 19.46 3.62
N GLY A 390 -10.41 18.48 2.99
CA GLY A 390 -11.26 18.72 1.83
C GLY A 390 -12.50 19.57 2.12
N GLU A 391 -13.09 19.46 3.31
CA GLU A 391 -14.23 20.30 3.69
C GLU A 391 -13.80 21.73 4.05
N GLU A 392 -12.76 21.88 4.85
CA GLU A 392 -12.35 23.17 5.41
C GLU A 392 -11.56 24.03 4.42
N PHE A 393 -10.65 23.42 3.66
CA PHE A 393 -9.77 24.10 2.73
C PHE A 393 -10.10 23.80 1.25
N GLY A 394 -11.13 22.99 1.00
CA GLY A 394 -11.65 22.73 -0.34
C GLY A 394 -10.69 21.94 -1.22
N PHE A 395 -10.93 22.02 -2.52
CA PHE A 395 -10.06 21.46 -3.54
C PHE A 395 -8.65 22.07 -3.49
N ALA A 396 -8.53 23.39 -3.33
CA ALA A 396 -7.24 24.08 -3.32
C ALA A 396 -6.33 23.59 -2.18
N GLY A 397 -6.86 23.49 -0.95
CA GLY A 397 -6.09 22.98 0.19
C GLY A 397 -5.74 21.50 0.07
N SER A 398 -6.68 20.68 -0.40
CA SER A 398 -6.43 19.25 -0.67
C SER A 398 -5.32 19.05 -1.71
N ALA A 399 -5.37 19.81 -2.81
CA ALA A 399 -4.35 19.76 -3.86
C ALA A 399 -2.99 20.23 -3.33
N MET A 400 -2.95 21.32 -2.56
CA MET A 400 -1.72 21.83 -1.95
C MET A 400 -1.08 20.78 -1.02
N LEU A 401 -1.88 20.09 -0.20
CA LEU A 401 -1.40 19.01 0.66
C LEU A 401 -0.78 17.88 -0.17
N LEU A 402 -1.44 17.43 -1.23
CA LEU A 402 -0.91 16.39 -2.12
C LEU A 402 0.38 16.83 -2.82
N ILE A 403 0.51 18.11 -3.17
CA ILE A 403 1.75 18.68 -3.72
C ILE A 403 2.87 18.64 -2.70
N ILE A 404 2.62 19.02 -1.44
CA ILE A 404 3.62 18.97 -0.35
C ILE A 404 4.11 17.53 -0.13
N TYR A 405 3.18 16.56 -0.07
CA TYR A 405 3.55 15.14 0.02
C TYR A 405 4.34 14.67 -1.20
N SER A 406 3.90 15.02 -2.41
CA SER A 406 4.59 14.64 -3.64
C SER A 406 6.01 15.20 -3.67
N TYR A 407 6.19 16.45 -3.24
CA TYR A 407 7.50 17.08 -3.10
C TYR A 407 8.38 16.35 -2.08
N LEU A 408 7.84 15.99 -0.91
CA LEU A 408 8.55 15.18 0.09
C LEU A 408 9.00 13.84 -0.51
N LEU A 409 8.10 13.12 -1.20
CA LEU A 409 8.41 11.83 -1.81
C LEU A 409 9.52 11.94 -2.87
N ILE A 410 9.42 12.93 -3.77
CA ILE A 410 10.45 13.19 -4.78
C ILE A 410 11.79 13.54 -4.12
N ARG A 411 11.76 14.36 -3.06
CA ARG A 411 12.96 14.72 -2.29
C ARG A 411 13.61 13.48 -1.68
N LEU A 412 12.84 12.61 -1.03
CA LEU A 412 13.35 11.35 -0.45
C LEU A 412 13.98 10.44 -1.52
N ILE A 413 13.35 10.31 -2.70
CA ILE A 413 13.90 9.54 -3.81
C ILE A 413 15.20 10.14 -4.33
N PHE A 414 15.27 11.47 -4.47
CA PHE A 414 16.49 12.17 -4.88
C PHE A 414 17.63 11.96 -3.86
N MET A 415 17.30 12.09 -2.57
CA MET A 415 18.23 11.81 -1.47
C MET A 415 18.70 10.36 -1.47
N ALA A 416 17.83 9.40 -1.79
CA ALA A 416 18.19 7.99 -1.88
C ALA A 416 19.16 7.75 -3.04
N ASN A 417 18.89 8.33 -4.22
CA ASN A 417 19.73 8.20 -5.41
C ASN A 417 21.17 8.72 -5.22
N ARG A 418 21.37 9.75 -4.39
CA ARG A 418 22.72 10.31 -4.12
C ARG A 418 23.53 9.53 -3.08
N GLN A 419 22.93 8.55 -2.39
CA GLN A 419 23.64 7.77 -1.38
C GLN A 419 24.74 6.91 -2.01
N ARG A 420 25.95 6.96 -1.43
CA ARG A 420 27.06 6.07 -1.84
C ARG A 420 26.92 4.67 -1.26
N PHE A 421 26.39 4.57 -0.04
CA PHE A 421 26.22 3.29 0.65
C PHE A 421 24.90 2.64 0.23
N VAL A 422 24.98 1.41 -0.32
CA VAL A 422 23.83 0.68 -0.86
C VAL A 422 22.72 0.52 0.18
N PHE A 423 23.08 0.19 1.42
CA PHE A 423 22.12 0.11 2.54
C PHE A 423 21.33 1.40 2.73
N ALA A 424 22.00 2.57 2.73
CA ALA A 424 21.32 3.85 2.93
C ALA A 424 20.42 4.22 1.74
N ARG A 425 20.86 3.88 0.50
CA ARG A 425 20.04 4.04 -0.71
C ARG A 425 18.75 3.22 -0.61
N ILE A 426 18.87 1.93 -0.29
CA ILE A 426 17.73 1.01 -0.22
C ILE A 426 16.77 1.44 0.90
N TYR A 427 17.32 1.82 2.06
CA TYR A 427 16.51 2.33 3.16
C TYR A 427 15.73 3.59 2.76
N GLY A 428 16.35 4.50 2.03
CA GLY A 428 15.67 5.68 1.48
C GLY A 428 14.50 5.34 0.55
N TYR A 429 14.66 4.35 -0.33
CA TYR A 429 13.54 3.86 -1.15
C TYR A 429 12.46 3.19 -0.30
N CYS A 430 12.82 2.41 0.73
CA CYS A 430 11.85 1.84 1.67
C CYS A 430 10.99 2.93 2.32
N VAL A 431 11.61 3.99 2.85
CA VAL A 431 10.89 5.12 3.48
C VAL A 431 9.96 5.79 2.47
N ALA A 432 10.46 6.11 1.28
CA ALA A 432 9.67 6.75 0.23
C ALA A 432 8.49 5.87 -0.22
N SER A 433 8.71 4.56 -0.44
CA SER A 433 7.65 3.63 -0.83
C SER A 433 6.59 3.45 0.25
N LEU A 434 6.99 3.37 1.53
CA LEU A 434 6.03 3.28 2.65
C LEU A 434 5.15 4.53 2.73
N PHE A 435 5.74 5.73 2.64
CA PHE A 435 4.96 6.97 2.66
C PHE A 435 4.03 7.08 1.45
N PHE A 436 4.50 6.65 0.28
CA PHE A 436 3.69 6.63 -0.94
C PHE A 436 2.47 5.71 -0.81
N VAL A 437 2.64 4.48 -0.32
CA VAL A 437 1.52 3.55 -0.15
C VAL A 437 0.54 4.04 0.92
N HIS A 438 1.02 4.58 2.04
CA HIS A 438 0.16 5.18 3.05
C HIS A 438 -0.67 6.34 2.50
N LEU A 439 -0.05 7.26 1.74
CA LEU A 439 -0.73 8.37 1.09
C LEU A 439 -1.78 7.87 0.10
N LEU A 440 -1.38 6.96 -0.80
CA LEU A 440 -2.23 6.44 -1.86
C LEU A 440 -3.45 5.71 -1.29
N VAL A 441 -3.24 4.84 -0.29
CA VAL A 441 -4.33 4.08 0.31
C VAL A 441 -5.22 4.99 1.16
N ASN A 442 -4.67 5.87 2.00
CA ASN A 442 -5.49 6.78 2.80
C ASN A 442 -6.38 7.69 1.95
N VAL A 443 -5.80 8.41 0.99
CA VAL A 443 -6.56 9.28 0.09
C VAL A 443 -7.51 8.47 -0.80
N GLY A 444 -7.06 7.31 -1.29
CA GLY A 444 -7.89 6.40 -2.10
C GLY A 444 -9.11 5.89 -1.34
N MET A 445 -8.99 5.57 -0.06
CA MET A 445 -10.11 5.16 0.80
C MET A 445 -11.14 6.28 0.98
N VAL A 446 -10.67 7.49 1.29
CA VAL A 446 -11.52 8.66 1.54
C VAL A 446 -12.30 9.06 0.27
N LEU A 447 -11.67 8.92 -0.91
CA LEU A 447 -12.33 9.14 -2.21
C LEU A 447 -13.22 7.96 -2.65
N GLY A 448 -13.19 6.83 -1.94
CA GLY A 448 -13.91 5.60 -2.29
C GLY A 448 -13.38 4.90 -3.54
N LEU A 449 -12.08 5.01 -3.80
CA LEU A 449 -11.34 4.30 -4.86
C LEU A 449 -10.68 3.01 -4.36
N MET A 450 -10.50 2.87 -3.04
CA MET A 450 -9.91 1.70 -2.38
C MET A 450 -10.77 1.29 -1.16
N PRO A 451 -10.75 0.01 -0.74
CA PRO A 451 -11.58 -0.43 0.37
C PRO A 451 -11.07 0.18 1.67
N VAL A 452 -11.95 0.43 2.63
CA VAL A 452 -11.56 1.02 3.92
C VAL A 452 -10.73 0.01 4.71
N ILE A 453 -9.45 0.30 4.87
CA ILE A 453 -8.43 -0.60 5.39
C ILE A 453 -7.92 -0.14 6.77
N GLY A 454 -8.17 1.13 7.16
CA GLY A 454 -7.83 1.66 8.48
C GLY A 454 -6.34 1.97 8.63
N ILE A 455 -5.83 2.85 7.79
CA ILE A 455 -4.41 3.18 7.69
C ILE A 455 -4.25 4.70 7.84
N PRO A 456 -3.40 5.18 8.77
CA PRO A 456 -3.22 6.60 9.01
C PRO A 456 -2.43 7.26 7.87
N LEU A 457 -2.76 8.53 7.62
CA LEU A 457 -2.00 9.43 6.78
C LEU A 457 -0.73 9.91 7.53
N PRO A 458 0.49 9.74 6.99
CA PRO A 458 1.72 9.97 7.75
C PRO A 458 1.83 11.40 8.29
N PHE A 459 2.14 11.59 9.57
CA PHE A 459 2.26 12.90 10.23
C PHE A 459 0.97 13.71 10.40
N LEU A 460 -0.11 13.41 9.66
CA LEU A 460 -1.38 14.16 9.75
C LEU A 460 -2.45 13.48 10.61
N SER A 461 -2.65 12.18 10.45
CA SER A 461 -3.67 11.44 11.19
C SER A 461 -3.36 11.38 12.68
N TYR A 462 -4.41 11.34 13.50
CA TYR A 462 -4.30 11.05 14.93
C TYR A 462 -3.74 9.63 15.13
N GLY A 463 -2.76 9.51 16.03
CA GLY A 463 -2.12 8.24 16.34
C GLY A 463 -0.71 8.43 16.86
N GLY A 464 -0.52 8.16 18.15
CA GLY A 464 0.78 8.31 18.80
C GLY A 464 1.84 7.33 18.28
N SER A 465 1.47 6.05 18.19
CA SER A 465 2.35 4.99 17.69
C SER A 465 2.71 5.18 16.21
N SER A 466 1.75 5.59 15.37
CA SER A 466 1.98 5.81 13.95
C SER A 466 2.86 7.04 13.71
N LEU A 467 2.60 8.16 14.40
CA LEU A 467 3.44 9.35 14.36
C LEU A 467 4.89 9.04 14.74
N LEU A 468 5.09 8.26 15.81
CA LEU A 468 6.41 7.80 16.21
C LEU A 468 7.06 6.88 15.16
N GLY A 469 6.33 5.90 14.64
CA GLY A 469 6.82 4.98 13.61
C GLY A 469 7.30 5.71 12.36
N PHE A 470 6.51 6.68 11.85
CA PHE A 470 6.90 7.50 10.70
C PHE A 470 8.06 8.43 11.00
N THR A 471 8.12 8.99 12.22
CA THR A 471 9.25 9.82 12.65
C THR A 471 10.54 9.01 12.70
N ILE A 472 10.52 7.81 13.26
CA ILE A 472 11.68 6.91 13.30
C ILE A 472 12.15 6.57 11.88
N LEU A 473 11.22 6.20 10.98
CA LEU A 473 11.51 5.93 9.56
C LEU A 473 12.24 7.11 8.90
N LEU A 474 11.67 8.30 8.99
CA LEU A 474 12.21 9.48 8.33
C LEU A 474 13.56 9.89 8.93
N PHE A 475 13.67 9.96 10.25
CA PHE A 475 14.86 10.50 10.92
C PHE A 475 16.05 9.55 10.82
N ILE A 476 15.85 8.23 10.78
CA ILE A 476 16.94 7.30 10.48
C ILE A 476 17.48 7.60 9.08
N PHE A 477 16.62 7.82 8.10
CA PHE A 477 17.07 8.15 6.75
C PHE A 477 17.79 9.51 6.67
N LEU A 478 17.25 10.55 7.34
CA LEU A 478 17.93 11.84 7.46
C LEU A 478 19.31 11.70 8.10
N ARG A 479 19.46 10.84 9.11
CA ARG A 479 20.76 10.57 9.74
C ARG A 479 21.74 9.88 8.80
N LEU A 480 21.28 8.89 8.04
CA LEU A 480 22.10 8.19 7.04
C LEU A 480 22.57 9.15 5.94
N ASP A 481 21.69 10.03 5.46
CA ASP A 481 22.03 11.03 4.45
C ASP A 481 22.99 12.11 4.98
N ALA A 482 22.77 12.61 6.19
CA ALA A 482 23.68 13.54 6.84
C ALA A 482 25.09 12.94 6.98
N ASP A 483 25.20 11.64 7.29
CA ASP A 483 26.50 10.95 7.36
C ASP A 483 27.18 10.86 6.00
N ASN A 484 26.41 10.60 4.94
CA ASN A 484 26.92 10.59 3.56
C ASN A 484 27.52 11.96 3.21
N LEU A 485 26.83 13.06 3.51
CA LEU A 485 27.31 14.42 3.25
C LEU A 485 28.53 14.82 4.10
N ARG A 486 28.66 14.35 5.34
CA ARG A 486 29.80 14.68 6.22
C ARG A 486 31.12 14.01 5.82
N ARG A 487 31.04 12.92 5.06
CA ARG A 487 32.21 12.22 4.51
C ARG A 487 32.74 12.90 3.24
N HIS A 488 32.07 13.95 2.79
CA HIS A 488 32.50 14.89 1.76
C HIS A 488 32.95 16.19 2.41
#